data_AF-A0A6P0I7N2-F1
#
_entry.id   AF-A0A6P0I7N2-F1
#
_cell.length_a   1.000
_cell.length_b   1.000
_cell.length_c   1.000
_cell.angle_alpha   90.00
_cell.angle_beta   90.00
_cell.angle_gamma   90.00
#
_symmetry.space_group_name_H-M   'P 1'
#
loop_
_entity.id
_entity.type
_entity.pdbx_description
1 polymer ?
#
loop_
_entity_poly.entity_id
_entity_poly.type
_entity_poly.pdbx_seq_one_letter_code
_entity_poly.pdbx_strand_id
1 'polypeptide(L)'
;SNNRMELRAAIEGLQALKTRCRVDLYSDSSYMVKAVTEGWAARWRANGYKKKKNGDLWNLLLDLCDKHEVSFHWVKGHAENPWNNRCDELAREAIGSGSLHPDEGYPDPHADLLL
;
A
#
# COMPACT_ATOMS: atom_id res chain seq x y z
N SER A 1 -0.42 10.58 1.05
CA SER A 1 -1.70 10.47 0.30
C SER A 1 -2.41 9.16 0.65
N ASN A 2 -3.71 9.03 0.38
CA ASN A 2 -4.47 7.81 0.68
C ASN A 2 -3.84 6.56 0.05
N ASN A 3 -3.59 6.58 -1.27
CA ASN A 3 -2.99 5.43 -1.97
C ASN A 3 -1.60 5.03 -1.45
N ARG A 4 -0.79 5.96 -0.93
CA ARG A 4 0.50 5.60 -0.31
C ARG A 4 0.29 4.89 1.02
N MET A 5 -0.66 5.35 1.83
CA MET A 5 -0.97 4.72 3.11
C MET A 5 -1.57 3.33 2.92
N GLU A 6 -2.45 3.14 1.93
CA GLU A 6 -2.98 1.82 1.58
C GLU A 6 -1.86 0.84 1.18
N LEU A 7 -0.91 1.29 0.34
CA LEU A 7 0.26 0.50 -0.04
C LEU A 7 1.16 0.19 1.16
N ARG A 8 1.44 1.18 2.02
CA ARG A 8 2.22 0.97 3.25
C ARG A 8 1.56 -0.04 4.16
N ALA A 9 0.26 0.06 4.40
CA ALA A 9 -0.45 -0.87 5.27
C ALA A 9 -0.29 -2.32 4.81
N ALA A 10 -0.41 -2.57 3.49
CA ALA A 10 -0.16 -3.89 2.92
C ALA A 10 1.31 -4.32 3.09
N ILE A 11 2.27 -3.43 2.84
CA ILE A 11 3.71 -3.70 2.98
C ILE A 11 4.06 -4.07 4.41
N GLU A 12 3.67 -3.26 5.39
CA GLU A 12 3.96 -3.48 6.81
C GLU A 12 3.36 -4.80 7.30
N GLY A 13 2.11 -5.09 6.89
CA GLY A 13 1.45 -6.37 7.21
C GLY A 13 2.21 -7.58 6.68
N LEU A 14 2.74 -7.50 5.45
CA LEU A 14 3.56 -8.55 4.86
C LEU A 14 4.97 -8.63 5.46
N GLN A 15 5.60 -7.49 5.78
CA GLN A 15 6.92 -7.44 6.40
C GLN A 15 6.95 -8.03 7.81
N ALA A 16 5.84 -7.93 8.55
CA ALA A 16 5.69 -8.54 9.86
C ALA A 16 5.79 -10.08 9.83
N LEU A 17 5.61 -10.71 8.66
CA LEU A 17 5.72 -12.16 8.49
C LEU A 17 7.18 -12.62 8.46
N LYS A 18 7.56 -13.42 9.46
CA LYS A 18 8.95 -13.86 9.69
C LYS A 18 9.43 -14.95 8.72
N THR A 19 8.49 -15.68 8.10
CA THR A 19 8.77 -16.79 7.19
C THR A 19 7.92 -16.66 5.92
N ARG A 20 8.23 -17.45 4.89
CA ARG A 20 7.34 -17.59 3.73
C ARG A 20 5.97 -18.11 4.20
N CYS A 21 4.91 -17.46 3.73
CA CYS A 21 3.53 -17.75 4.13
C CYS A 21 2.62 -17.70 2.90
N ARG A 22 1.49 -18.41 2.98
CA ARG A 22 0.34 -18.16 2.13
C ARG A 22 -0.56 -17.14 2.84
N VAL A 23 -0.94 -16.08 2.15
CA VAL A 23 -1.59 -14.91 2.73
C VAL A 23 -2.82 -14.55 1.93
N ASP A 24 -3.97 -14.42 2.61
CA ASP A 24 -5.16 -13.79 2.06
C ASP A 24 -5.20 -12.33 2.53
N LEU A 25 -4.94 -11.40 1.62
CA LEU A 25 -4.88 -9.96 1.90
C LEU A 25 -6.18 -9.30 1.46
N TYR A 26 -6.94 -8.81 2.43
CA TYR A 26 -8.19 -8.07 2.20
C TYR A 26 -7.93 -6.57 2.27
N SER A 27 -8.41 -5.83 1.27
CA SER A 27 -8.30 -4.36 1.25
C SER A 27 -9.48 -3.74 0.52
N ASP A 28 -9.90 -2.56 0.99
CA ASP A 28 -10.88 -1.71 0.32
C ASP A 28 -10.29 -0.85 -0.81
N SER A 29 -8.96 -0.79 -0.91
CA SER A 29 -8.24 -0.17 -2.01
C SER A 29 -8.43 -0.96 -3.31
N SER A 30 -9.49 -0.64 -4.04
CA SER A 30 -9.73 -1.20 -5.37
C SER A 30 -8.56 -0.92 -6.33
N TYR A 31 -7.86 0.21 -6.16
CA TYR A 31 -6.69 0.55 -6.94
C TYR A 31 -5.54 -0.43 -6.69
N MET A 32 -5.19 -0.68 -5.42
CA MET A 32 -4.11 -1.59 -5.07
C MET A 32 -4.42 -3.01 -5.55
N VAL A 33 -5.62 -3.51 -5.22
CA VAL A 33 -6.02 -4.88 -5.55
C VAL A 33 -5.99 -5.09 -7.07
N LYS A 34 -6.65 -4.24 -7.85
CA LYS A 34 -6.65 -4.35 -9.32
C LYS A 34 -5.26 -4.23 -9.91
N ALA A 35 -4.44 -3.32 -9.40
CA ALA A 35 -3.09 -3.15 -9.93
C ALA A 35 -2.23 -4.42 -9.77
N VAL A 36 -2.40 -5.17 -8.68
CA VAL A 36 -1.73 -6.46 -8.51
C VAL A 36 -2.41 -7.55 -9.34
N THR A 37 -3.72 -7.76 -9.17
CA THR A 37 -4.43 -8.92 -9.75
C THR A 37 -4.56 -8.86 -11.26
N GLU A 38 -4.66 -7.66 -11.85
CA GLU A 38 -4.71 -7.47 -13.31
C GLU A 38 -3.32 -7.29 -13.94
N GLY A 39 -2.25 -7.44 -13.14
CA GLY A 39 -0.86 -7.39 -13.58
C GLY A 39 -0.35 -6.00 -13.97
N TRP A 40 -1.02 -4.92 -13.57
CA TRP A 40 -0.60 -3.56 -13.90
C TRP A 40 0.72 -3.22 -13.22
N ALA A 41 0.84 -3.55 -11.92
CA ALA A 41 2.02 -3.28 -11.11
C ALA A 41 3.26 -3.99 -11.69
N ALA A 42 3.12 -5.24 -12.14
CA ALA A 42 4.18 -5.98 -12.83
C ALA A 42 4.61 -5.28 -14.14
N ARG A 43 3.66 -4.80 -14.94
CA ARG A 43 3.95 -4.02 -16.15
C ARG A 43 4.63 -2.68 -15.84
N TRP A 44 4.31 -2.05 -14.71
CA TRP A 44 4.98 -0.82 -14.28
C TRP A 44 6.41 -1.08 -13.83
N ARG A 45 6.65 -2.17 -13.07
CA ARG A 45 8.00 -2.63 -12.68
C ARG A 45 8.88 -2.86 -13.90
N ALA A 46 8.38 -3.60 -14.89
CA ALA A 46 9.10 -3.87 -16.13
C ALA A 46 9.50 -2.61 -16.94
N ASN A 47 8.74 -1.52 -16.80
CA ASN A 47 9.00 -0.26 -17.48
C ASN A 47 9.68 0.79 -16.59
N GLY A 48 10.19 0.40 -15.41
CA GLY A 48 10.86 1.28 -14.47
C GLY A 48 9.98 2.41 -13.94
N TYR A 49 8.66 2.18 -13.82
CA TYR A 49 7.68 3.12 -13.27
C TYR A 49 7.62 4.50 -13.93
N LYS A 50 8.12 4.66 -15.18
CA LYS A 50 8.31 5.95 -15.90
C LYS A 50 7.12 6.94 -15.94
N LYS A 51 5.90 6.51 -15.61
CA LYS A 51 4.68 7.37 -15.56
C LYS A 51 3.76 7.04 -14.37
N LYS A 52 4.28 6.41 -13.32
CA LYS A 52 3.47 5.96 -12.18
C LYS A 52 4.04 6.48 -10.88
N LYS A 53 3.15 7.03 -10.06
CA LYS A 53 3.48 7.46 -8.70
C LYS A 53 3.71 6.23 -7.81
N ASN A 54 4.45 6.44 -6.72
CA ASN A 54 4.70 5.42 -5.69
C ASN A 54 5.48 4.20 -6.19
N GLY A 55 6.39 4.40 -7.17
CA GLY A 55 7.23 3.31 -7.69
C GLY A 55 8.07 2.63 -6.60
N ASP A 56 8.49 3.39 -5.60
CA ASP A 56 9.18 2.93 -4.39
C ASP A 56 8.35 1.88 -3.62
N LEU A 57 7.10 2.20 -3.30
CA LEU A 57 6.21 1.30 -2.57
C LEU A 57 5.75 0.12 -3.44
N TRP A 58 5.49 0.36 -4.72
CA TRP A 58 5.13 -0.71 -5.65
C TRP A 58 6.24 -1.75 -5.80
N ASN A 59 7.50 -1.31 -5.83
CA ASN A 59 8.61 -2.25 -5.92
C ASN A 59 8.70 -3.11 -4.66
N LEU A 60 8.65 -2.50 -3.47
CA LEU A 60 8.65 -3.22 -2.19
C LEU A 60 7.48 -4.20 -2.05
N LEU A 61 6.27 -3.79 -2.42
CA LEU A 61 5.09 -4.66 -2.35
C LEU A 61 5.25 -5.88 -3.28
N LEU A 62 5.74 -5.67 -4.51
CA LEU A 62 5.96 -6.77 -5.45
C LEU A 62 7.06 -7.72 -4.97
N ASP A 63 8.14 -7.21 -4.36
CA ASP A 63 9.20 -8.06 -3.79
C ASP A 63 8.66 -8.93 -2.64
N LEU A 64 7.74 -8.40 -1.82
CA LEU A 64 7.06 -9.18 -0.78
C LEU A 64 6.09 -10.20 -1.38
N CYS A 65 5.38 -9.85 -2.44
CA CYS A 65 4.55 -10.80 -3.19
C CYS A 65 5.38 -11.90 -3.88
N ASP A 66 6.64 -11.65 -4.22
CA ASP A 66 7.56 -12.68 -4.74
C ASP A 66 8.05 -13.61 -3.59
N LYS A 67 8.16 -13.08 -2.36
CA LYS A 67 8.54 -13.82 -1.15
C LYS A 67 7.41 -14.69 -0.58
N HIS A 68 6.17 -14.21 -0.59
CA HIS A 68 4.98 -14.86 -0.02
C HIS A 68 4.02 -15.34 -1.12
N GLU A 69 3.13 -16.29 -0.84
CA GLU A 69 2.03 -16.63 -1.75
C GLU A 69 0.80 -15.80 -1.39
N VAL A 70 0.66 -14.61 -1.98
CA VAL A 70 -0.36 -13.63 -1.60
C VAL A 70 -1.55 -13.65 -2.56
N SER A 71 -2.75 -13.85 -2.03
CA SER A 71 -4.03 -13.71 -2.72
C SER A 71 -4.70 -12.42 -2.27
N PHE A 72 -5.00 -11.51 -3.22
CA PHE A 72 -5.63 -10.23 -2.93
C PHE A 72 -7.14 -10.31 -3.11
N HIS A 73 -7.86 -9.82 -2.12
CA HIS A 73 -9.32 -9.78 -2.09
C HIS A 73 -9.78 -8.34 -1.92
N TRP A 74 -10.48 -7.82 -2.93
CA TRP A 74 -11.12 -6.52 -2.79
C TRP A 74 -12.39 -6.65 -1.97
N VAL A 75 -12.49 -5.84 -0.92
CA VAL A 75 -13.71 -5.70 -0.12
C VAL A 75 -14.30 -4.32 -0.32
N LYS A 76 -15.62 -4.20 -0.25
CA LYS A 76 -16.26 -2.89 -0.33
C LYS A 76 -15.97 -2.13 0.97
N GLY A 77 -15.33 -0.96 0.86
CA GLY A 77 -15.06 -0.10 2.02
C GLY A 77 -16.34 0.50 2.57
N HIS A 78 -16.86 -0.08 3.66
CA HIS A 78 -17.96 0.46 4.46
C HIS A 78 -17.86 -0.07 5.90
N ALA A 79 -18.54 0.63 6.82
CA ALA A 79 -18.51 0.42 8.27
C ALA A 79 -19.00 -0.96 8.76
N GLU A 80 -19.23 -1.92 7.87
CA GLU A 80 -19.77 -3.24 8.16
C GLU A 80 -18.69 -4.32 8.31
N ASN A 81 -17.44 -4.05 7.91
CA ASN A 81 -16.31 -4.96 8.14
C ASN A 81 -15.56 -4.56 9.42
N PRO A 82 -15.68 -5.31 10.54
CA PRO A 82 -15.05 -4.95 11.80
C PRO A 82 -13.53 -4.81 11.71
N TRP A 83 -12.89 -5.61 10.85
CA TRP A 83 -11.43 -5.55 10.64
C TRP A 83 -11.03 -4.31 9.85
N ASN A 84 -11.80 -3.91 8.84
CA ASN A 84 -11.56 -2.65 8.11
C ASN A 84 -11.75 -1.45 9.05
N ASN A 85 -12.82 -1.47 9.85
CA ASN A 85 -13.10 -0.43 10.83
C ASN A 85 -11.95 -0.30 11.86
N ARG A 86 -11.39 -1.42 12.31
CA ARG A 86 -10.25 -1.40 13.22
C ARG A 86 -9.00 -0.84 12.56
N CYS A 87 -8.73 -1.18 11.29
CA CYS A 87 -7.65 -0.57 10.53
C CYS A 87 -7.85 0.95 10.36
N ASP A 88 -9.07 1.40 10.06
CA ASP A 88 -9.41 2.82 9.93
C ASP A 88 -9.21 3.58 11.26
N GLU A 89 -9.61 2.98 12.38
CA GLU A 89 -9.40 3.53 13.72
C GLU A 89 -7.91 3.68 14.02
N LEU A 90 -7.11 2.63 13.82
CA LEU A 90 -5.65 2.67 14.02
C LEU A 90 -4.97 3.72 13.13
N ALA A 91 -5.42 3.88 11.88
CA ALA A 91 -4.90 4.90 10.98
C ALA A 91 -5.21 6.32 11.47
N ARG A 92 -6.42 6.55 12.00
CA ARG A 92 -6.82 7.85 12.58
C ARG A 92 -6.08 8.16 13.88
N GLU A 93 -5.89 7.17 14.74
CA GLU A 93 -5.08 7.31 15.96
C GLU A 93 -3.65 7.70 15.64
N ALA A 94 -3.03 7.07 14.63
CA ALA A 94 -1.68 7.40 14.18
C ALA A 94 -1.57 8.86 13.72
N ILE A 95 -2.57 9.37 12.96
CA ILE A 95 -2.64 10.77 12.54
C ILE A 95 -2.74 11.71 13.76
N GLY A 96 -3.56 11.37 14.75
CA GLY A 96 -3.77 12.17 15.96
C GLY A 96 -2.60 12.18 16.95
N SER A 97 -1.73 11.17 16.90
CA SER A 97 -0.62 10.99 17.85
C SER A 97 0.51 12.03 17.77
N GLY A 98 0.56 12.82 16.70
CA GLY A 98 1.59 13.84 16.48
C GLY A 98 3.00 13.31 16.19
N SER A 99 3.22 12.00 16.27
CA SER A 99 4.50 11.33 15.95
C SER A 99 4.54 10.93 14.48
N LEU A 100 4.43 11.93 13.60
CA LEU A 100 4.45 11.72 12.15
C LEU A 100 5.90 11.70 11.66
N HIS A 101 6.37 10.54 11.21
CA HIS A 101 7.65 10.45 10.52
C HIS A 101 7.51 10.93 9.07
N PRO A 102 8.54 11.61 8.52
CA PRO A 102 8.56 11.99 7.11
C PRO A 102 8.42 10.78 6.19
N ASP A 103 7.57 10.92 5.18
CA ASP A 103 7.50 9.98 4.06
C ASP A 103 8.48 10.45 2.97
N GLU A 104 9.74 10.02 3.05
CA GLU A 104 10.81 10.44 2.12
C GLU A 104 10.51 10.13 0.65
N GLY A 105 9.69 9.10 0.38
CA GLY A 105 9.29 8.72 -0.98
C GLY A 105 8.06 9.49 -1.49
N TYR A 106 7.43 10.32 -0.66
CA TYR A 106 6.34 11.19 -1.10
C TYR A 106 6.94 12.46 -1.71
N PRO A 107 6.73 12.72 -3.02
CA PRO A 107 7.20 13.96 -3.61
C PRO A 107 6.49 15.12 -2.94
N ASP A 108 7.27 16.10 -2.44
CA ASP A 108 6.72 17.34 -1.89
C ASP A 108 5.94 18.06 -2.99
N PRO A 109 4.60 18.20 -2.86
CA PRO A 109 3.79 18.88 -3.86
C PRO A 109 4.13 20.37 -3.99
N HIS A 110 4.93 20.94 -3.10
CA HIS A 110 5.38 22.32 -3.12
C HIS A 110 6.83 22.50 -3.64
N ALA A 111 7.55 21.43 -3.94
CA ALA A 111 8.93 21.53 -4.44
C ALA A 111 9.03 22.28 -5.78
N ASP A 112 7.97 22.25 -6.61
CA ASP A 112 7.91 22.95 -7.90
C ASP A 112 7.53 24.45 -7.78
N LEU A 113 7.18 24.94 -6.58
CA LEU A 113 6.76 26.33 -6.33
C LEU A 113 7.90 27.21 -5.77
N LEU A 114 9.12 26.69 -5.69
CA LEU A 114 10.31 27.38 -5.19
C LEU A 114 11.33 27.75 -6.29
N LEU A 115 10.89 27.79 -7.56
CA LEU A 115 11.64 28.33 -8.71
C LEU A 115 10.86 29.50 -9.33
#